data_AF-A0A0E3Z3Z3-F1
#
_entry.id   AF-A0A0E3Z3Z3-F1
#
_cell.length_a   1.000
_cell.length_b   1.000
_cell.length_c   1.000
_cell.angle_alpha   90.00
_cell.angle_beta   90.00
_cell.angle_gamma   90.00
#
_symmetry.space_group_name_H-M   'P 1'
#
loop_
_entity.id
_entity.type
_entity.pdbx_description
1 polymer ?
#
loop_
_entity_poly.entity_id
_entity_poly.type
_entity_poly.pdbx_seq_one_letter_code
_entity_poly.pdbx_strand_id
1 'polypeptide(L)'
;MRHLLPMLLVLPLAHCSCQRHADDPTVEIPVEATLAAGTTAGADGIAPPAAARASSRAAEQAASTLHAYLGALPGADHGRADAYWAGGGPGNPPDDAVLRGITGLRGMRIQNDPPQALDRESPPRAFEIPVHLRLDTAAGPVRMQGWYRLRARVDGQGWEITSASLQPVLG
;
A
#
# COMPACT_ATOMS: atom_id res chain seq x y z
N MET A 1 22.57 47.93 -2.53
CA MET A 1 23.14 47.16 -1.39
C MET A 1 22.00 46.28 -0.90
N ARG A 2 22.00 44.94 -1.03
CA ARG A 2 23.03 43.94 -0.64
C ARG A 2 23.41 44.11 0.83
N HIS A 3 22.83 43.27 1.69
CA HIS A 3 23.45 42.54 2.82
C HIS A 3 22.35 41.87 3.64
N LEU A 4 22.17 40.55 3.47
CA LEU A 4 21.51 39.70 4.46
C LEU A 4 22.39 38.44 4.61
N LEU A 5 22.59 38.01 5.85
CA LEU A 5 23.80 37.31 6.28
C LEU A 5 23.72 35.79 6.01
N PRO A 6 24.74 35.17 5.38
CA PRO A 6 24.88 33.72 5.37
C PRO A 6 25.47 33.27 6.71
N MET A 7 24.70 32.57 7.55
CA MET A 7 25.23 31.88 8.73
C MET A 7 25.36 30.39 8.44
N LEU A 8 26.61 29.96 8.30
CA LEU A 8 27.05 28.57 8.16
C LEU A 8 27.18 27.92 9.56
N LEU A 9 27.48 26.60 9.60
CA LEU A 9 27.82 25.80 10.80
C LEU A 9 26.63 25.52 11.74
N VAL A 10 26.51 24.37 12.44
CA VAL A 10 27.38 23.18 12.58
C VAL A 10 26.53 21.89 12.48
N LEU A 11 27.07 20.80 11.92
CA LEU A 11 26.55 19.44 12.12
C LEU A 11 27.34 18.72 13.23
N PRO A 12 26.70 18.22 14.30
CA PRO A 12 27.23 17.13 15.11
C PRO A 12 26.45 15.82 14.84
N LEU A 13 27.14 14.78 14.35
CA LEU A 13 26.55 13.44 14.28
C LEU A 13 26.52 12.80 15.68
N ALA A 14 25.38 12.90 16.37
CA ALA A 14 25.15 12.23 17.65
C ALA A 14 24.72 10.76 17.47
N HIS A 15 25.61 9.93 16.93
CA HIS A 15 25.36 8.50 16.67
C HIS A 15 25.46 7.67 17.97
N CYS A 16 24.51 7.84 18.89
CA CYS A 16 24.57 7.24 20.23
C CYS A 16 23.92 5.85 20.27
N SER A 17 24.65 4.85 19.76
CA SER A 17 24.26 3.43 19.89
C SER A 17 24.62 2.86 21.27
N CYS A 18 23.84 1.88 21.73
CA CYS A 18 24.13 0.97 22.84
C CYS A 18 24.60 1.56 24.19
N GLN A 19 23.69 1.58 25.17
CA GLN A 19 24.07 1.26 26.56
C GLN A 19 23.02 0.37 27.23
N ARG A 20 23.15 -0.95 27.04
CA ARG A 20 22.43 -1.96 27.83
C ARG A 20 23.18 -2.09 29.15
N HIS A 21 22.50 -1.86 30.28
CA HIS A 21 23.13 -2.04 31.60
C HIS A 21 23.54 -3.50 31.79
N ALA A 22 24.69 -3.72 32.41
CA ALA A 22 25.17 -5.01 32.86
C ALA A 22 25.62 -4.85 34.31
N ASP A 23 24.93 -5.53 35.22
CA ASP A 23 25.24 -5.63 36.63
C ASP A 23 25.37 -7.10 37.00
N ASP A 24 26.49 -7.42 37.63
CA ASP A 24 26.97 -8.72 38.14
C ASP A 24 28.16 -8.35 39.07
N PRO A 25 28.50 -9.07 40.17
CA PRO A 25 28.36 -10.51 40.32
C PRO A 25 27.97 -11.02 41.73
N THR A 26 28.17 -12.34 41.95
CA THR A 26 28.38 -13.03 43.25
C THR A 26 27.08 -13.60 43.88
N VAL A 27 26.87 -14.90 44.16
CA VAL A 27 27.60 -16.20 43.97
C VAL A 27 26.61 -17.36 44.37
N GLU A 28 26.80 -18.70 44.38
CA GLU A 28 27.94 -19.65 44.34
C GLU A 28 27.53 -21.07 43.82
N ILE A 29 28.45 -21.76 43.11
CA ILE A 29 28.61 -23.24 42.89
C ILE A 29 27.46 -24.10 42.25
N PRO A 30 27.70 -25.35 41.76
CA PRO A 30 27.39 -25.61 40.35
C PRO A 30 26.55 -26.87 40.04
N VAL A 31 26.02 -26.93 38.82
CA VAL A 31 25.67 -28.20 38.13
C VAL A 31 26.04 -28.13 36.65
N GLU A 32 26.36 -29.29 36.11
CA GLU A 32 27.00 -29.50 34.81
C GLU A 32 26.02 -29.30 33.63
N ALA A 33 26.35 -28.40 32.71
CA ALA A 33 25.59 -28.16 31.48
C ALA A 33 26.54 -27.93 30.28
N THR A 34 26.64 -28.92 29.40
CA THR A 34 27.56 -28.94 28.26
C THR A 34 27.34 -27.77 27.30
N LEU A 35 28.44 -27.13 26.89
CA LEU A 35 28.46 -26.11 25.84
C LEU A 35 27.98 -26.66 24.49
N ALA A 36 26.85 -26.14 24.01
CA ALA A 36 26.62 -25.93 22.58
C ALA A 36 26.25 -24.45 22.41
N ALA A 37 27.06 -23.72 21.64
CA ALA A 37 26.95 -22.27 21.54
C ALA A 37 25.56 -21.83 21.05
N GLY A 38 25.06 -20.74 21.64
CA GLY A 38 23.79 -20.14 21.25
C GLY A 38 23.85 -19.55 19.84
N THR A 39 23.54 -20.36 18.83
CA THR A 39 23.14 -19.86 17.50
C THR A 39 21.76 -19.25 17.62
N THR A 40 21.74 -18.02 18.16
CA THR A 40 20.81 -17.01 17.64
C THR A 40 21.20 -16.78 16.20
N ALA A 41 20.69 -17.65 15.31
CA ALA A 41 20.78 -17.44 13.88
C ALA A 41 20.27 -16.02 13.64
N GLY A 42 21.08 -15.20 12.96
CA GLY A 42 20.59 -13.91 12.49
C GLY A 42 19.32 -14.15 11.68
N ALA A 43 18.48 -13.13 11.58
CA ALA A 43 17.55 -13.05 10.46
C ALA A 43 18.36 -12.77 9.19
N ASP A 44 19.17 -13.75 8.76
CA ASP A 44 19.79 -13.85 7.44
C ASP A 44 18.64 -13.96 6.45
N GLY A 45 18.11 -12.79 6.08
CA GLY A 45 16.93 -12.66 5.25
C GLY A 45 17.23 -13.24 3.88
N ILE A 46 16.87 -14.52 3.68
CA ILE A 46 16.99 -15.24 2.41
C ILE A 46 16.20 -14.44 1.37
N ALA A 47 16.93 -13.58 0.64
CA ALA A 47 16.30 -12.53 -0.12
C ALA A 47 15.43 -13.15 -1.22
N PRO A 48 14.11 -12.91 -1.25
CA PRO A 48 13.14 -13.76 -1.93
C PRO A 48 13.48 -14.01 -3.41
N PRO A 49 13.11 -15.16 -4.01
CA PRO A 49 13.50 -15.48 -5.38
C PRO A 49 13.04 -14.40 -6.37
N ALA A 50 13.78 -14.23 -7.47
CA ALA A 50 13.55 -13.13 -8.42
C ALA A 50 12.11 -13.05 -8.96
N ALA A 51 11.48 -14.21 -9.17
CA ALA A 51 10.06 -14.32 -9.54
C ALA A 51 9.12 -13.76 -8.44
N ALA A 52 9.31 -14.12 -7.18
CA ALA A 52 8.51 -13.58 -6.07
C ALA A 52 8.67 -12.06 -5.93
N ARG A 53 9.90 -11.53 -6.13
CA ARG A 53 10.13 -10.08 -6.19
C ARG A 53 9.42 -9.42 -7.37
N ALA A 54 9.28 -10.10 -8.51
CA ALA A 54 8.53 -9.60 -9.65
C ALA A 54 7.01 -9.57 -9.37
N SER A 55 6.45 -10.64 -8.79
CA SER A 55 5.04 -10.70 -8.41
C SER A 55 4.67 -9.65 -7.35
N SER A 56 5.54 -9.40 -6.37
CA SER A 56 5.35 -8.32 -5.37
C SER A 56 5.24 -6.96 -6.05
N ARG A 57 6.21 -6.59 -6.91
CA ARG A 57 6.17 -5.34 -7.67
C ARG A 57 4.95 -5.21 -8.58
N ALA A 58 4.48 -6.31 -9.18
CA ALA A 58 3.27 -6.31 -10.00
C ALA A 58 2.02 -5.98 -9.15
N ALA A 59 1.88 -6.61 -7.99
CA ALA A 59 0.80 -6.34 -7.03
C ALA A 59 0.87 -4.91 -6.47
N GLU A 60 2.07 -4.43 -6.12
CA GLU A 60 2.32 -3.06 -5.66
C GLU A 60 1.93 -2.00 -6.72
N GLN A 61 2.26 -2.23 -7.99
CA GLN A 61 1.89 -1.35 -9.10
C GLN A 61 0.38 -1.34 -9.37
N ALA A 62 -0.28 -2.51 -9.32
CA ALA A 62 -1.73 -2.59 -9.45
C ALA A 62 -2.43 -1.86 -8.29
N ALA A 63 -2.00 -2.08 -7.05
CA ALA A 63 -2.53 -1.38 -5.88
C ALA A 63 -2.26 0.14 -5.93
N SER A 64 -1.09 0.58 -6.39
CA SER A 64 -0.76 1.99 -6.58
C SER A 64 -1.67 2.65 -7.61
N THR A 65 -1.95 1.97 -8.73
CA THR A 65 -2.87 2.42 -9.78
C THR A 65 -4.30 2.57 -9.25
N LEU A 66 -4.76 1.61 -8.44
CA LEU A 66 -6.07 1.69 -7.79
C LEU A 66 -6.17 2.86 -6.80
N HIS A 67 -5.13 3.14 -6.01
CA HIS A 67 -5.11 4.33 -5.14
C HIS A 67 -5.10 5.64 -5.94
N ALA A 68 -4.39 5.69 -7.06
CA ALA A 68 -4.35 6.86 -7.94
C ALA A 68 -5.71 7.12 -8.60
N TYR A 69 -6.45 6.07 -8.96
CA TYR A 69 -7.85 6.14 -9.41
C TYR A 69 -8.79 6.65 -8.30
N LEU A 70 -8.80 6.00 -7.13
CA LEU A 70 -9.70 6.37 -6.03
C LEU A 70 -9.40 7.79 -5.50
N GLY A 71 -8.14 8.21 -5.52
CA GLY A 71 -7.71 9.59 -5.26
C GLY A 71 -7.98 10.58 -6.40
N ALA A 72 -8.44 10.12 -7.57
CA ALA A 72 -8.89 10.96 -8.67
C ALA A 72 -10.40 11.23 -8.70
N LEU A 73 -11.20 10.43 -7.99
CA LEU A 73 -12.66 10.59 -7.87
C LEU A 73 -13.16 11.82 -7.08
N PRO A 74 -12.44 12.43 -6.12
CA PRO A 74 -12.94 13.63 -5.41
C PRO A 74 -13.10 14.84 -6.34
N GLY A 75 -14.33 15.07 -6.80
CA GLY A 75 -14.70 16.15 -7.71
C GLY A 75 -16.10 15.93 -8.29
N ALA A 76 -16.43 16.67 -9.35
CA ALA A 76 -17.59 16.41 -10.21
C ALA A 76 -17.19 16.03 -11.65
N ASP A 77 -15.95 16.35 -12.05
CA ASP A 77 -15.33 15.88 -13.29
C ASP A 77 -14.56 14.58 -13.00
N HIS A 78 -15.09 13.48 -13.50
CA HIS A 78 -14.47 12.16 -13.36
C HIS A 78 -13.50 11.80 -14.49
N GLY A 79 -13.30 12.65 -15.51
CA GLY A 79 -12.49 12.31 -16.70
C GLY A 79 -11.05 11.89 -16.37
N ARG A 80 -10.45 12.47 -15.32
CA ARG A 80 -9.13 12.04 -14.80
C ARG A 80 -9.16 10.66 -14.15
N ALA A 81 -10.27 10.27 -13.54
CA ALA A 81 -10.49 8.95 -12.96
C ALA A 81 -10.81 7.92 -14.04
N ASP A 82 -11.58 8.31 -15.07
CA ASP A 82 -11.96 7.46 -16.19
C ASP A 82 -10.76 7.01 -17.04
N ALA A 83 -9.71 7.83 -17.12
CA ALA A 83 -8.43 7.49 -17.76
C ALA A 83 -7.68 6.29 -17.13
N TYR A 84 -8.04 5.84 -15.91
CA TYR A 84 -7.50 4.62 -15.30
C TYR A 84 -8.24 3.34 -15.74
N TRP A 85 -9.38 3.45 -16.43
CA TRP A 85 -10.16 2.29 -16.87
C TRP A 85 -9.77 1.83 -18.28
N ALA A 86 -9.89 0.53 -18.51
CA ALA A 86 -9.71 -0.09 -19.81
C ALA A 86 -10.71 0.50 -20.82
N GLY A 87 -10.22 1.02 -21.95
CA GLY A 87 -11.05 1.76 -22.91
C GLY A 87 -11.37 3.21 -22.53
N GLY A 88 -10.85 3.71 -21.41
CA GLY A 88 -10.98 5.12 -21.00
C GLY A 88 -12.28 5.49 -20.27
N GLY A 89 -13.00 4.50 -19.71
CA GLY A 89 -14.16 4.76 -18.85
C GLY A 89 -14.74 3.47 -18.22
N PRO A 90 -15.56 3.60 -17.17
CA PRO A 90 -16.03 2.50 -16.32
C PRO A 90 -17.19 1.67 -16.92
N GLY A 91 -17.45 1.78 -18.22
CA GLY A 91 -18.67 1.26 -18.85
C GLY A 91 -19.89 2.15 -18.64
N ASN A 92 -21.07 1.65 -19.04
CA ASN A 92 -22.36 2.33 -18.87
C ASN A 92 -23.47 1.31 -18.60
N PRO A 93 -24.07 1.28 -17.39
CA PRO A 93 -23.71 2.09 -16.22
C PRO A 93 -22.29 1.78 -15.72
N PRO A 94 -21.64 2.71 -14.99
CA PRO A 94 -20.36 2.45 -14.33
C PRO A 94 -20.44 1.31 -13.31
N ASP A 95 -19.47 0.40 -13.32
CA ASP A 95 -19.36 -0.69 -12.32
C ASP A 95 -19.32 -0.18 -10.86
N ASP A 96 -18.70 0.99 -10.63
CA ASP A 96 -18.66 1.67 -9.33
C ASP A 96 -19.57 2.91 -9.26
N ALA A 97 -20.70 2.90 -9.99
CA ALA A 97 -21.70 3.98 -9.98
C ALA A 97 -22.16 4.39 -8.57
N VAL A 98 -22.20 3.46 -7.60
CA VAL A 98 -22.58 3.75 -6.20
C VAL A 98 -21.58 4.69 -5.50
N LEU A 99 -20.29 4.62 -5.87
CA LEU A 99 -19.24 5.50 -5.36
C LEU A 99 -19.28 6.85 -6.08
N ARG A 100 -19.41 6.82 -7.41
CA ARG A 100 -19.51 8.02 -8.27
C ARG A 100 -20.78 8.85 -8.04
N GLY A 101 -21.82 8.24 -7.48
CA GLY A 101 -23.07 8.91 -7.09
C GLY A 101 -23.02 9.65 -5.74
N ILE A 102 -21.91 9.57 -4.98
CA ILE A 102 -21.79 10.24 -3.68
C ILE A 102 -21.60 11.74 -3.86
N THR A 103 -22.68 12.49 -3.62
CA THR A 103 -22.66 13.96 -3.63
C THR A 103 -22.03 14.53 -2.36
N GLY A 104 -21.35 15.68 -2.49
CA GLY A 104 -20.75 16.37 -1.34
C GLY A 104 -19.63 15.59 -0.64
N LEU A 105 -18.89 14.74 -1.37
CA LEU A 105 -17.69 14.06 -0.89
C LEU A 105 -16.62 15.09 -0.46
N ARG A 106 -16.19 15.01 0.80
CA ARG A 106 -15.16 15.89 1.40
C ARG A 106 -13.80 15.23 1.51
N GLY A 107 -13.78 13.90 1.66
CA GLY A 107 -12.56 13.11 1.74
C GLY A 107 -12.85 11.61 1.68
N MET A 108 -11.85 10.84 1.26
CA MET A 108 -11.92 9.38 1.18
C MET A 108 -10.68 8.78 1.84
N ARG A 109 -10.89 7.86 2.79
CA ARG A 109 -9.83 7.00 3.32
C ARG A 109 -9.95 5.62 2.68
N ILE A 110 -8.92 5.26 1.93
CA ILE A 110 -8.80 3.98 1.23
C ILE A 110 -8.04 3.01 2.15
N GLN A 111 -8.53 1.78 2.24
CA GLN A 111 -7.78 0.60 2.71
C GLN A 111 -8.03 -0.53 1.71
N ASN A 112 -7.06 -1.42 1.54
CA ASN A 112 -7.19 -2.60 0.69
C ASN A 112 -6.53 -3.82 1.34
N ASP A 113 -7.03 -5.00 1.00
CA ASP A 113 -6.37 -6.27 1.30
C ASP A 113 -5.28 -6.59 0.25
N PRO A 114 -4.38 -7.55 0.51
CA PRO A 114 -3.37 -7.96 -0.45
C PRO A 114 -3.97 -8.35 -1.82
N PRO A 115 -3.43 -7.83 -2.94
CA PRO A 115 -3.88 -8.19 -4.29
C PRO A 115 -3.85 -9.69 -4.56
N GLN A 116 -4.96 -10.23 -5.06
CA GLN A 116 -5.15 -11.64 -5.36
C GLN A 116 -4.97 -11.87 -6.86
N ALA A 117 -4.05 -12.74 -7.25
CA ALA A 117 -3.79 -13.03 -8.67
C ALA A 117 -4.97 -13.77 -9.31
N LEU A 118 -5.43 -13.28 -10.47
CA LEU A 118 -6.55 -13.87 -11.24
C LEU A 118 -6.08 -14.83 -12.33
N ASP A 119 -4.78 -14.80 -12.66
CA ASP A 119 -4.15 -15.68 -13.66
C ASP A 119 -3.08 -16.58 -13.02
N ARG A 120 -2.30 -17.26 -13.87
CA ARG A 120 -1.18 -18.13 -13.48
C ARG A 120 0.12 -17.72 -14.17
N GLU A 121 0.23 -16.47 -14.62
CA GLU A 121 1.44 -15.89 -15.18
C GLU A 121 2.46 -15.58 -14.05
N SER A 122 3.73 -15.38 -14.42
CA SER A 122 4.81 -15.13 -13.47
C SER A 122 5.75 -14.04 -14.02
N PRO A 123 5.61 -12.78 -13.57
CA PRO A 123 4.63 -12.28 -12.59
C PRO A 123 3.18 -12.31 -13.13
N PRO A 124 2.16 -12.32 -12.24
CA PRO A 124 0.76 -12.20 -12.65
C PRO A 124 0.48 -10.89 -13.38
N ARG A 125 -0.50 -10.92 -14.29
CA ARG A 125 -0.90 -9.79 -15.14
C ARG A 125 -2.34 -9.32 -14.91
N ALA A 126 -3.09 -9.99 -14.05
CA ALA A 126 -4.41 -9.60 -13.59
C ALA A 126 -4.54 -9.82 -12.07
N PHE A 127 -5.09 -8.83 -11.37
CA PHE A 127 -5.33 -8.88 -9.93
C PHE A 127 -6.76 -8.46 -9.59
N GLU A 128 -7.34 -9.12 -8.59
CA GLU A 128 -8.47 -8.59 -7.83
C GLU A 128 -7.93 -7.98 -6.52
N ILE A 129 -8.36 -6.77 -6.20
CA ILE A 129 -7.93 -6.05 -5.00
C ILE A 129 -9.17 -5.74 -4.16
N PRO A 130 -9.40 -6.44 -3.04
CA PRO A 130 -10.49 -6.12 -2.11
C PRO A 130 -10.23 -4.77 -1.44
N VAL A 131 -11.28 -3.97 -1.24
CA VAL A 131 -11.19 -2.61 -0.70
C VAL A 131 -12.21 -2.34 0.40
N HIS A 132 -11.81 -1.49 1.35
CA HIS A 132 -12.64 -0.95 2.42
C HIS A 132 -12.50 0.57 2.44
N LEU A 133 -13.52 1.25 1.93
CA LEU A 133 -13.55 2.70 1.77
C LEU A 133 -14.34 3.35 2.90
N ARG A 134 -13.78 4.38 3.54
CA ARG A 134 -14.49 5.28 4.45
C ARG A 134 -14.54 6.67 3.84
N LEU A 135 -15.74 7.15 3.55
CA LEU A 135 -15.99 8.45 2.95
C LEU A 135 -16.46 9.43 4.01
N ASP A 136 -16.00 10.67 3.95
CA ASP A 136 -16.60 11.81 4.65
C ASP A 136 -17.43 12.62 3.65
N THR A 137 -18.71 12.86 3.95
CA THR A 137 -19.65 13.52 3.04
C THR A 137 -20.42 14.62 3.75
N ALA A 138 -21.07 15.51 2.98
CA ALA A 138 -21.96 16.53 3.52
C ALA A 138 -23.11 15.98 4.38
N ALA A 139 -23.55 14.74 4.14
CA ALA A 139 -24.60 14.05 4.89
C ALA A 139 -24.07 13.23 6.09
N GLY A 140 -22.75 13.14 6.27
CA GLY A 140 -22.10 12.30 7.29
C GLY A 140 -21.16 11.23 6.71
N PRO A 141 -20.57 10.38 7.56
CA PRO A 141 -19.62 9.37 7.12
C PRO A 141 -20.33 8.17 6.48
N VAL A 142 -19.85 7.73 5.32
CA VAL A 142 -20.32 6.51 4.61
C VAL A 142 -19.20 5.46 4.61
N ARG A 143 -19.55 4.18 4.65
CA ARG A 143 -18.62 3.07 4.46
C ARG A 143 -19.04 2.23 3.25
N MET A 144 -18.07 1.80 2.47
CA MET A 144 -18.27 0.86 1.35
C MET A 144 -17.21 -0.23 1.41
N GLN A 145 -17.54 -1.40 0.88
CA GLN A 145 -16.56 -2.45 0.63
C GLN A 145 -16.81 -3.11 -0.73
N GLY A 146 -15.84 -3.88 -1.19
CA GLY A 146 -15.96 -4.68 -2.41
C GLY A 146 -14.59 -4.95 -3.01
N TRP A 147 -14.47 -4.90 -4.33
CA TRP A 147 -13.22 -5.16 -5.04
C TRP A 147 -13.09 -4.35 -6.33
N TYR A 148 -11.85 -4.21 -6.80
CA TYR A 148 -11.50 -3.74 -8.14
C TYR A 148 -10.64 -4.78 -8.85
N ARG A 149 -10.90 -5.01 -10.14
CA ARG A 149 -10.10 -5.90 -10.98
C ARG A 149 -9.24 -5.08 -11.94
N LEU A 150 -7.93 -5.31 -11.89
CA LEU A 150 -6.95 -4.62 -12.72
C LEU A 150 -6.20 -5.60 -13.62
N ARG A 151 -5.81 -5.14 -14.81
CA ARG A 151 -4.92 -5.83 -15.73
C ARG A 151 -3.70 -4.99 -16.06
N ALA A 152 -2.56 -5.63 -16.31
CA ALA A 152 -1.41 -5.01 -16.93
C ALA A 152 -1.74 -4.71 -18.41
N ARG A 153 -1.49 -3.48 -18.84
CA ARG A 153 -1.76 -3.01 -20.21
C ARG A 153 -0.99 -3.83 -21.25
N VAL A 154 -1.51 -3.88 -22.48
CA VAL A 154 -0.90 -4.63 -23.60
C VAL A 154 0.45 -4.02 -24.04
N ASP A 155 0.61 -2.71 -23.87
CA ASP A 155 1.88 -1.99 -24.08
C ASP A 155 2.91 -2.19 -22.96
N GLY A 156 2.54 -2.87 -21.86
CA GLY A 156 3.37 -3.05 -20.68
C GLY A 156 3.56 -1.79 -19.81
N GLN A 157 2.98 -0.65 -20.18
CA GLN A 157 3.21 0.65 -19.53
C GLN A 157 2.16 0.92 -18.42
N GLY A 158 2.09 0.01 -17.46
CA GLY A 158 1.25 0.13 -16.26
C GLY A 158 -0.03 -0.70 -16.30
N TRP A 159 -1.01 -0.29 -15.49
CA TRP A 159 -2.22 -1.05 -15.19
C TRP A 159 -3.49 -0.28 -15.58
N GLU A 160 -4.58 -1.01 -15.80
CA GLU A 160 -5.91 -0.49 -16.10
C GLU A 160 -6.96 -1.21 -15.25
N ILE A 161 -7.99 -0.49 -14.80
CA ILE A 161 -9.17 -1.04 -14.12
C ILE A 161 -10.14 -1.59 -15.16
N THR A 162 -10.70 -2.78 -14.92
CA THR A 162 -11.40 -3.58 -15.93
C THR A 162 -12.76 -4.09 -15.49
N SER A 163 -13.00 -4.10 -14.18
CA SER A 163 -14.32 -4.20 -13.56
C SER A 163 -14.19 -3.81 -12.08
N ALA A 164 -15.32 -3.49 -11.45
CA ALA A 164 -15.41 -3.30 -10.02
C ALA A 164 -16.71 -3.90 -9.47
N SER A 165 -16.75 -4.06 -8.15
CA SER A 165 -18.00 -4.19 -7.42
C SER A 165 -17.84 -3.48 -6.09
N LEU A 166 -18.75 -2.56 -5.79
CA LEU A 166 -18.81 -1.85 -4.51
C LEU A 166 -20.24 -1.88 -3.97
N GLN A 167 -20.34 -2.00 -2.65
CA GLN A 167 -21.60 -1.94 -1.92
C GLN A 167 -21.44 -1.11 -0.64
N PRO A 168 -22.41 -0.26 -0.27
CA PRO A 168 -22.45 0.38 1.05
C PRO A 168 -22.56 -0.67 2.15
N VAL A 169 -21.97 -0.39 3.31
CA VAL A 169 -22.09 -1.26 4.50
C VAL A 169 -22.59 -0.47 5.71
N LEU A 170 -23.54 -1.08 6.43
CA LEU A 170 -23.95 -0.64 7.76
C LEU A 170 -22.86 -1.04 8.77
N GLY A 171 -22.62 -0.22 9.80
CA GLY A 171 -21.67 -0.52 10.88
C GLY A 171 -21.34 0.68 11.76
#